data_AF-A0AAX2DL59-F1
#
_entry.id   AF-A0AAX2DL59-F1
#
_cell.length_a   1.000
_cell.length_b   1.000
_cell.length_c   1.000
_cell.angle_alpha   90.00
_cell.angle_beta   90.00
_cell.angle_gamma   90.00
#
_symmetry.space_group_name_H-M   'P 1'
#
loop_
_entity.id
_entity.type
_entity.pdbx_description
1 polymer ?
#
loop_
_entity_poly.entity_id
_entity_poly.type
_entity_poly.pdbx_seq_one_letter_code
_entity_poly.pdbx_strand_id
1 'polypeptide(L)'
;MRENKWLKNLLVIMLIIIGSMSINLSTGTKVQAESIKNPTPINQLFPDSALAEVMKDTLGKMSVTDEVTQSELDKVKRVDGAQLGIKTIEGTQFLNKLKAFILTRNEIIDIKPLANLKQLEELYLAGNKIIDVRSLAELKQIKKLYLFGQVYRNTPLEFQEHITIPNIVRKLSGSLIKPYFISDNGVYVKPNLVWNLSGYLNEVSYSFNYLVKIGEAEANFSGKVIQPLGEYDVIEYNKAHRAIGRIKSGSTHDIWSHPYKTQGSKIVGNICSFIGEDLRIIREAKTTSGTYYQFSVAGDKIGWVEASALTIFHRGSKGELEEVKAPNEGESSQLLNSRRIQFEQILKNGFPDGKKLNQHAFNSLFKSGRKSITFKEILGALINTPNPAKEGSIEYINPITGTSVFVNPDTNEVVGIWPACFKKNMEENPQ
;
A
#
# COMPACT_ATOMS: atom_id res chain seq x y z
N MET A 1 10.82 -37.91 -17.08
CA MET A 1 11.82 -36.83 -16.94
C MET A 1 11.83 -36.01 -18.21
N ARG A 2 11.00 -34.96 -18.28
CA ARG A 2 11.03 -33.96 -19.36
C ARG A 2 11.96 -32.85 -18.86
N GLU A 3 13.14 -32.75 -19.46
CA GLU A 3 14.06 -31.65 -19.18
C GLU A 3 13.41 -30.32 -19.56
N ASN A 4 13.22 -29.44 -18.58
CA ASN A 4 12.75 -28.09 -18.79
C ASN A 4 13.81 -27.27 -19.53
N LYS A 5 13.76 -27.27 -20.87
CA LYS A 5 14.54 -26.36 -21.74
C LYS A 5 14.44 -24.89 -21.30
N TRP A 6 13.34 -24.51 -20.66
CA TRP A 6 13.13 -23.17 -20.10
C TRP A 6 14.10 -22.82 -18.94
N LEU A 7 14.41 -23.78 -18.06
CA LEU A 7 15.37 -23.59 -16.96
C LEU A 7 16.82 -23.50 -17.46
N LYS A 8 17.16 -24.22 -18.53
CA LYS A 8 18.49 -24.10 -19.17
C LYS A 8 18.66 -22.73 -19.84
N ASN A 9 17.63 -22.17 -20.48
CA ASN A 9 17.70 -20.81 -21.05
C ASN A 9 17.71 -19.71 -19.98
N LEU A 10 17.00 -19.91 -18.85
CA LEU A 10 17.02 -18.96 -17.73
C LEU A 10 18.38 -18.94 -17.01
N LEU A 11 19.04 -20.10 -16.90
CA LEU A 11 20.39 -20.22 -16.33
C LEU A 11 21.47 -19.60 -17.24
N VAL A 12 21.34 -19.70 -18.56
CA VAL A 12 22.26 -19.03 -19.50
C VAL A 12 22.10 -17.51 -19.44
N ILE A 13 20.88 -16.99 -19.27
CA ILE A 13 20.63 -15.55 -19.08
C ILE A 13 21.17 -15.06 -17.72
N MET A 14 21.03 -15.85 -16.65
CA MET A 14 21.62 -15.50 -15.34
C MET A 14 23.16 -15.58 -15.32
N LEU A 15 23.77 -16.51 -16.07
CA LEU A 15 25.23 -16.61 -16.17
C LEU A 15 25.88 -15.44 -16.92
N ILE A 16 25.16 -14.80 -17.85
CA ILE A 16 25.63 -13.58 -18.52
C ILE A 16 25.50 -12.34 -17.60
N ILE A 17 24.58 -12.36 -16.63
CA ILE A 17 24.40 -11.29 -15.63
C ILE A 17 25.45 -11.37 -14.51
N ILE A 18 25.99 -12.56 -14.19
CA ILE A 18 27.03 -12.74 -13.16
C ILE A 18 28.45 -12.47 -13.71
N GLY A 19 28.64 -12.50 -15.04
CA GLY A 19 29.91 -12.18 -15.70
C GLY A 19 30.29 -10.69 -15.76
N SER A 20 29.43 -9.77 -15.30
CA SER A 20 29.69 -8.32 -15.27
C SER A 20 29.93 -7.75 -13.87
N MET A 21 30.04 -8.60 -12.84
CA MET A 21 30.50 -8.17 -11.51
C MET A 21 32.03 -8.08 -11.50
N SER A 22 32.57 -7.15 -12.29
CA SER A 22 33.96 -6.72 -12.13
C SER A 22 34.05 -5.82 -10.90
N ILE A 23 34.72 -6.31 -9.87
CA ILE A 23 35.25 -5.50 -8.79
C ILE A 23 36.29 -4.56 -9.42
N ASN A 24 35.89 -3.35 -9.78
CA ASN A 24 36.84 -2.30 -10.13
C ASN A 24 37.34 -1.65 -8.84
N LEU A 25 38.47 -2.17 -8.37
CA LEU A 25 39.34 -1.50 -7.41
C LEU A 25 39.85 -0.20 -8.04
N SER A 26 39.84 0.88 -7.26
CA SER A 26 40.19 2.23 -7.68
C SER A 26 41.53 2.34 -8.40
N THR A 27 41.50 2.68 -9.69
CA THR A 27 42.51 3.51 -10.34
C THR A 27 41.78 4.50 -11.25
N GLY A 28 42.27 5.74 -11.31
CA GLY A 28 41.58 6.90 -11.91
C GLY A 28 41.39 6.82 -13.42
N THR A 29 40.47 5.99 -13.89
CA THR A 29 40.02 5.95 -15.28
C THR A 29 39.05 7.11 -15.51
N LYS A 30 39.32 7.97 -16.49
CA LYS A 30 38.34 8.95 -16.99
C LYS A 30 37.07 8.17 -17.39
N VAL A 31 36.02 8.28 -16.58
CA VAL A 31 34.74 7.59 -16.82
C VAL A 31 34.12 8.15 -18.10
N GLN A 32 34.25 7.41 -19.20
CA GLN A 32 33.59 7.68 -20.49
C GLN A 32 32.31 6.83 -20.58
N ALA A 33 31.38 7.24 -21.45
CA ALA A 33 30.18 6.46 -21.74
C ALA A 33 30.53 5.13 -22.44
N GLU A 34 29.63 4.15 -22.36
CA GLU A 34 29.91 2.79 -22.79
C GLU A 34 29.92 2.66 -24.31
N SER A 35 30.57 1.62 -24.84
CA SER A 35 30.61 1.33 -26.28
C SER A 35 30.29 -0.13 -26.55
N ILE A 36 29.50 -0.38 -27.60
CA ILE A 36 29.24 -1.75 -28.07
C ILE A 36 30.42 -2.29 -28.87
N LYS A 37 30.75 -3.58 -28.67
CA LYS A 37 31.90 -4.24 -29.32
C LYS A 37 31.57 -4.85 -30.68
N ASN A 38 30.34 -5.32 -30.84
CA ASN A 38 29.85 -5.98 -32.04
C ASN A 38 28.56 -5.29 -32.52
N PRO A 39 28.24 -5.34 -33.83
CA PRO A 39 26.91 -4.98 -34.32
C PRO A 39 25.84 -5.71 -33.49
N THR A 40 24.85 -4.96 -33.02
CA THR A 40 23.82 -5.48 -32.10
C THR A 40 22.44 -5.02 -32.58
N PRO A 41 21.42 -5.88 -32.59
CA PRO A 41 20.05 -5.49 -32.92
C PRO A 41 19.51 -4.38 -32.01
N ILE A 42 18.78 -3.42 -32.58
CA ILE A 42 18.23 -2.27 -31.83
C ILE A 42 17.39 -2.70 -30.63
N ASN A 43 16.50 -3.68 -30.77
CA ASN A 43 15.63 -4.16 -29.70
C ASN A 43 16.37 -4.94 -28.59
N GLN A 44 17.58 -5.43 -28.85
CA GLN A 44 18.43 -6.01 -27.82
C GLN A 44 19.17 -4.93 -27.04
N LEU A 45 19.55 -3.84 -27.71
CA LEU A 45 20.23 -2.72 -27.10
C LEU A 45 19.28 -1.83 -26.30
N PHE A 46 18.09 -1.57 -26.84
CA PHE A 46 17.03 -0.77 -26.25
C PHE A 46 15.82 -1.70 -25.98
N PRO A 47 15.75 -2.33 -24.79
CA PRO A 47 14.71 -3.33 -24.50
C PRO A 47 13.30 -2.76 -24.32
N ASP A 48 13.16 -1.44 -24.12
CA ASP A 48 11.86 -0.77 -24.14
C ASP A 48 11.38 -0.64 -25.59
N SER A 49 10.24 -1.25 -25.91
CA SER A 49 9.74 -1.30 -27.29
C SER A 49 9.48 0.09 -27.87
N ALA A 50 8.98 1.04 -27.08
CA ALA A 50 8.72 2.39 -27.56
C ALA A 50 10.04 3.13 -27.84
N LEU A 51 11.04 2.98 -26.97
CA LEU A 51 12.37 3.53 -27.22
C LEU A 51 13.07 2.85 -28.42
N ALA A 52 12.92 1.54 -28.59
CA ALA A 52 13.48 0.81 -29.72
C ALA A 52 12.93 1.35 -31.05
N GLU A 53 11.62 1.62 -31.12
CA GLU A 53 11.01 2.24 -32.30
C GLU A 53 11.56 3.64 -32.56
N VAL A 54 11.68 4.48 -31.52
CA VAL A 54 12.31 5.81 -31.64
C VAL A 54 13.75 5.70 -32.18
N MET A 55 14.53 4.74 -31.67
CA MET A 55 15.91 4.54 -32.10
C MET A 55 16.01 3.99 -33.52
N LYS A 56 15.12 3.08 -33.92
CA LYS A 56 15.00 2.59 -35.30
C LYS A 56 14.79 3.74 -36.27
N ASP A 57 13.82 4.61 -35.99
CA ASP A 57 13.55 5.79 -36.82
C ASP A 57 14.72 6.78 -36.81
N THR A 58 15.31 7.05 -35.63
CA THR A 58 16.45 7.96 -35.47
C THR A 58 17.69 7.48 -36.23
N LEU A 59 17.89 6.17 -36.33
CA LEU A 59 19.01 5.54 -37.02
C LEU A 59 18.72 5.26 -38.50
N GLY A 60 17.51 5.55 -38.99
CA GLY A 60 17.10 5.29 -40.37
C GLY A 60 17.04 3.80 -40.73
N LYS A 61 16.72 2.94 -39.77
CA LYS A 61 16.60 1.48 -39.95
C LYS A 61 15.16 1.10 -40.31
N MET A 62 14.99 -0.07 -40.92
CA MET A 62 13.68 -0.56 -41.36
C MET A 62 12.99 -1.37 -40.27
N SER A 63 13.76 -2.03 -39.42
CA SER A 63 13.25 -2.89 -38.33
C SER A 63 14.05 -2.69 -37.05
N VAL A 64 13.38 -2.85 -35.91
CA VAL A 64 14.03 -2.90 -34.59
C VAL A 64 14.95 -4.13 -34.43
N THR A 65 14.91 -5.10 -35.35
CA THR A 65 15.84 -6.22 -35.41
C THR A 65 17.11 -5.93 -36.20
N ASP A 66 17.17 -4.80 -36.91
CA ASP A 66 18.34 -4.43 -37.69
C ASP A 66 19.51 -4.14 -36.74
N GLU A 67 20.70 -4.64 -37.12
CA GLU A 67 21.91 -4.41 -36.35
C GLU A 67 22.43 -2.98 -36.52
N VAL A 68 22.95 -2.44 -35.42
CA VAL A 68 23.60 -1.14 -35.35
C VAL A 68 24.98 -1.27 -34.74
N THR A 69 25.90 -0.45 -35.25
CA THR A 69 27.29 -0.34 -34.78
C THR A 69 27.48 0.89 -33.88
N GLN A 70 28.56 0.92 -33.09
CA GLN A 70 28.87 2.10 -32.28
C GLN A 70 29.06 3.37 -33.14
N SER A 71 29.61 3.24 -34.34
CA SER A 71 29.78 4.36 -35.28
C SER A 71 28.43 4.96 -35.71
N GLU A 72 27.40 4.13 -35.87
CA GLU A 72 26.04 4.61 -36.14
C GLU A 72 25.42 5.28 -34.90
N LEU A 73 25.58 4.69 -33.72
CA LEU A 73 25.12 5.28 -32.46
C LEU A 73 25.78 6.64 -32.18
N ASP A 74 27.07 6.79 -32.48
CA ASP A 74 27.82 8.05 -32.31
C ASP A 74 27.35 9.17 -33.26
N LYS A 75 26.60 8.85 -34.32
CA LYS A 75 25.95 9.85 -35.19
C LYS A 75 24.71 10.44 -34.54
N VAL A 76 24.07 9.74 -33.60
CA VAL A 76 22.86 10.20 -32.92
C VAL A 76 23.20 11.37 -31.99
N LYS A 77 22.71 12.56 -32.33
CA LYS A 77 22.87 13.79 -31.52
C LYS A 77 21.59 14.19 -30.80
N ARG A 78 20.44 13.71 -31.28
CA ARG A 78 19.13 14.05 -30.76
C ARG A 78 18.24 12.83 -30.77
N VAL A 79 17.52 12.62 -29.68
CA VAL A 79 16.44 11.63 -29.57
C VAL A 79 15.20 12.33 -29.05
N ASP A 80 14.09 12.14 -29.75
CA ASP A 80 12.78 12.71 -29.39
C ASP A 80 11.76 11.57 -29.26
N GLY A 81 11.18 11.43 -28.08
CA GLY A 81 10.28 10.33 -27.73
C GLY A 81 9.25 10.74 -26.68
N ALA A 82 8.71 11.95 -26.77
CA ALA A 82 7.71 12.43 -25.83
C ALA A 82 6.36 11.69 -25.97
N GLN A 83 5.69 11.38 -24.86
CA GLN A 83 4.33 10.80 -24.83
C GLN A 83 4.21 9.42 -25.50
N LEU A 84 5.23 8.58 -25.40
CA LEU A 84 5.25 7.25 -26.03
C LEU A 84 5.11 6.08 -25.03
N GLY A 85 4.96 6.37 -23.73
CA GLY A 85 4.86 5.34 -22.70
C GLY A 85 6.19 4.62 -22.42
N ILE A 86 7.33 5.27 -22.70
CA ILE A 86 8.66 4.73 -22.43
C ILE A 86 8.85 4.54 -20.93
N LYS A 87 9.26 3.34 -20.50
CA LYS A 87 9.41 2.96 -19.09
C LYS A 87 10.87 2.89 -18.67
N THR A 88 11.74 2.44 -19.57
CA THR A 88 13.19 2.38 -19.34
C THR A 88 13.97 3.01 -20.48
N ILE A 89 15.10 3.60 -20.14
CA ILE A 89 16.06 4.19 -21.09
C ILE A 89 17.36 3.38 -21.17
N GLU A 90 17.30 2.11 -20.80
CA GLU A 90 18.40 1.16 -21.01
C GLU A 90 18.83 1.16 -22.49
N GLY A 91 20.14 1.05 -22.73
CA GLY A 91 20.75 1.20 -24.05
C GLY A 91 21.20 2.62 -24.37
N THR A 92 20.68 3.64 -23.68
CA THR A 92 21.08 5.04 -23.95
C THR A 92 22.50 5.36 -23.48
N GLN A 93 23.07 4.55 -22.59
CA GLN A 93 24.47 4.68 -22.16
C GLN A 93 25.49 4.54 -23.30
N PHE A 94 25.08 4.00 -24.46
CA PHE A 94 25.91 3.86 -25.65
C PHE A 94 25.84 5.06 -26.61
N LEU A 95 24.99 6.07 -26.34
CA LEU A 95 24.81 7.25 -27.18
C LEU A 95 25.82 8.36 -26.84
N ASN A 96 27.12 8.07 -27.02
CA ASN A 96 28.26 8.86 -26.52
C ASN A 96 28.33 10.32 -27.02
N LYS A 97 27.56 10.63 -28.07
CA LYS A 97 27.52 11.95 -28.70
C LYS A 97 26.15 12.61 -28.63
N LEU A 98 25.24 12.08 -27.82
CA LEU A 98 23.91 12.64 -27.62
C LEU A 98 24.03 14.03 -27.00
N LYS A 99 23.34 15.01 -27.59
CA LYS A 99 23.28 16.40 -27.15
C LYS A 99 21.90 16.80 -26.65
N ALA A 100 20.84 16.26 -27.24
CA ALA A 100 19.46 16.56 -26.86
C ALA A 100 18.66 15.28 -26.65
N PHE A 101 18.04 15.13 -25.48
CA PHE A 101 17.18 14.00 -25.17
C PHE A 101 15.84 14.46 -24.62
N ILE A 102 14.77 14.21 -25.39
CA ILE A 102 13.42 14.69 -25.08
C ILE A 102 12.50 13.50 -24.84
N LEU A 103 12.11 13.34 -23.58
CA LEU A 103 11.33 12.21 -23.08
C LEU A 103 10.21 12.69 -22.14
N THR A 104 9.70 13.89 -22.40
CA THR A 104 8.59 14.48 -21.64
C THR A 104 7.36 13.57 -21.67
N ARG A 105 6.66 13.45 -20.53
CA ARG A 105 5.42 12.69 -20.36
C ARG A 105 5.55 11.21 -20.75
N ASN A 106 6.52 10.53 -20.13
CA ASN A 106 6.69 9.08 -20.22
C ASN A 106 6.56 8.45 -18.82
N GLU A 107 6.99 7.21 -18.65
CA GLU A 107 6.87 6.44 -17.42
C GLU A 107 8.23 6.11 -16.78
N ILE A 108 9.27 6.92 -17.06
CA ILE A 108 10.65 6.64 -16.69
C ILE A 108 10.86 6.81 -15.18
N ILE A 109 11.49 5.82 -14.55
CA ILE A 109 11.84 5.83 -13.12
C ILE A 109 13.34 5.98 -12.92
N ASP A 110 14.13 5.12 -13.58
CA ASP A 110 15.58 5.08 -13.44
C ASP A 110 16.25 5.83 -14.60
N ILE A 111 17.14 6.75 -14.24
CA ILE A 111 17.91 7.58 -15.18
C ILE A 111 19.43 7.37 -15.06
N LYS A 112 19.87 6.29 -14.40
CA LYS A 112 21.29 5.88 -14.36
C LYS A 112 21.95 5.75 -15.74
N PRO A 113 21.30 5.26 -16.81
CA PRO A 113 21.92 5.20 -18.13
C PRO A 113 22.47 6.54 -18.65
N LEU A 114 21.96 7.67 -18.13
CA LEU A 114 22.43 9.01 -18.50
C LEU A 114 23.77 9.41 -17.88
N ALA A 115 24.25 8.71 -16.84
CA ALA A 115 25.28 9.22 -15.93
C ALA A 115 26.60 9.64 -16.61
N ASN A 116 26.93 9.00 -17.75
CA ASN A 116 28.16 9.24 -18.47
C ASN A 116 27.99 10.03 -19.78
N LEU A 117 26.77 10.47 -20.13
CA LEU A 117 26.47 11.22 -21.35
C LEU A 117 26.86 12.70 -21.22
N LYS A 118 28.14 12.96 -20.95
CA LYS A 118 28.70 14.29 -20.58
C LYS A 118 28.58 15.36 -21.67
N GLN A 119 28.17 14.99 -22.88
CA GLN A 119 27.89 15.89 -24.00
C GLN A 119 26.43 16.35 -24.07
N LEU A 120 25.56 15.90 -23.18
CA LEU A 120 24.17 16.34 -23.12
C LEU A 120 24.09 17.84 -22.79
N GLU A 121 23.38 18.57 -23.64
CA GLU A 121 23.10 20.00 -23.55
C GLU A 121 21.61 20.26 -23.23
N GLU A 122 20.71 19.41 -23.72
CA GLU A 122 19.26 19.54 -23.51
C GLU A 122 18.67 18.22 -22.98
N LEU A 123 18.01 18.26 -21.82
CA LEU A 123 17.40 17.07 -21.18
C LEU A 123 16.00 17.37 -20.66
N TYR A 124 15.00 16.78 -21.31
CA TYR A 124 13.59 17.05 -21.02
C TYR A 124 12.95 15.77 -20.49
N LEU A 125 12.72 15.72 -19.17
CA LEU A 125 12.18 14.57 -18.44
C LEU A 125 10.95 14.95 -17.61
N ALA A 126 10.31 16.09 -17.91
CA ALA A 126 9.11 16.52 -17.20
C ALA A 126 7.97 15.50 -17.37
N GLY A 127 7.15 15.31 -16.33
CA GLY A 127 6.03 14.38 -16.40
C GLY A 127 6.43 12.89 -16.45
N ASN A 128 7.51 12.50 -15.79
CA ASN A 128 7.93 11.09 -15.63
C ASN A 128 7.68 10.61 -14.19
N LYS A 129 8.37 9.56 -13.77
CA LYS A 129 8.26 8.94 -12.43
C LYS A 129 9.61 8.99 -11.67
N ILE A 130 10.42 10.02 -11.93
CA ILE A 130 11.79 10.13 -11.39
C ILE A 130 11.76 10.62 -9.94
N ILE A 131 12.46 9.90 -9.07
CA ILE A 131 12.63 10.24 -7.65
C ILE A 131 14.10 10.45 -7.24
N ASP A 132 15.05 10.07 -8.09
CA ASP A 132 16.48 10.16 -7.80
C ASP A 132 17.22 10.77 -8.99
N VAL A 133 17.84 11.92 -8.78
CA VAL A 133 18.57 12.66 -9.82
C VAL A 133 20.08 12.59 -9.68
N ARG A 134 20.63 11.73 -8.81
CA ARG A 134 22.09 11.60 -8.61
C ARG A 134 22.85 11.36 -9.91
N SER A 135 22.28 10.59 -10.83
CA SER A 135 22.87 10.28 -12.13
C SER A 135 23.17 11.53 -12.98
N LEU A 136 22.51 12.65 -12.70
CA LEU A 136 22.72 13.90 -13.46
C LEU A 136 23.89 14.74 -12.92
N ALA A 137 24.50 14.37 -11.78
CA ALA A 137 25.46 15.21 -11.07
C ALA A 137 26.66 15.64 -11.92
N GLU A 138 27.13 14.78 -12.83
CA GLU A 138 28.32 15.01 -13.66
C GLU A 138 28.01 15.57 -15.06
N LEU A 139 26.74 15.84 -15.40
CA LEU A 139 26.33 16.33 -16.71
C LEU A 139 26.48 17.86 -16.82
N LYS A 140 27.71 18.37 -16.67
CA LYS A 140 27.99 19.81 -16.55
C LYS A 140 27.72 20.63 -17.83
N GLN A 141 27.47 19.99 -18.98
CA GLN A 141 27.19 20.69 -20.25
C GLN A 141 25.70 21.01 -20.45
N ILE A 142 24.83 20.62 -19.52
CA ILE A 142 23.40 20.88 -19.61
C ILE A 142 23.13 22.39 -19.57
N LYS A 143 22.39 22.86 -20.58
CA LYS A 143 21.91 24.24 -20.76
C LYS A 143 20.40 24.34 -20.59
N LYS A 144 19.66 23.29 -20.95
CA LYS A 144 18.20 23.22 -20.79
C LYS A 144 17.82 21.93 -20.06
N LEU A 145 17.11 22.08 -18.95
CA LEU A 145 16.72 20.98 -18.08
C LEU A 145 15.27 21.13 -17.66
N TYR A 146 14.46 20.08 -17.84
CA TYR A 146 13.09 20.04 -17.35
C TYR A 146 12.86 18.76 -16.54
N LEU A 147 12.59 18.91 -15.24
CA LEU A 147 12.42 17.82 -14.27
C LEU A 147 11.11 17.91 -13.47
N PHE A 148 10.20 18.81 -13.84
CA PHE A 148 8.99 19.07 -13.07
C PHE A 148 7.89 18.04 -13.32
N GLY A 149 6.91 17.97 -12.41
CA GLY A 149 5.70 17.18 -12.58
C GLY A 149 5.92 15.67 -12.51
N GLN A 150 6.87 15.20 -11.69
CA GLN A 150 7.09 13.77 -11.48
C GLN A 150 5.95 13.15 -10.67
N VAL A 151 5.51 11.95 -11.02
CA VAL A 151 4.51 11.20 -10.25
C VAL A 151 4.98 9.76 -10.05
N TYR A 152 5.41 9.44 -8.84
CA TYR A 152 5.86 8.08 -8.49
C TYR A 152 4.83 7.39 -7.61
N ARG A 153 4.52 6.12 -7.90
CA ARG A 153 3.58 5.31 -7.13
C ARG A 153 4.35 4.15 -6.49
N ASN A 154 4.35 4.10 -5.17
CA ASN A 154 4.90 2.97 -4.43
C ASN A 154 4.06 1.71 -4.66
N THR A 155 4.64 0.56 -4.35
CA THR A 155 3.89 -0.68 -4.16
C THR A 155 2.83 -0.46 -3.06
N PRO A 156 1.57 -0.91 -3.27
CA PRO A 156 0.54 -0.84 -2.25
C PRO A 156 0.98 -1.50 -0.93
N LEU A 157 0.59 -0.90 0.19
CA LEU A 157 0.70 -1.47 1.54
C LEU A 157 -0.70 -1.80 2.03
N GLU A 158 -0.87 -2.79 2.89
CA GLU A 158 -2.15 -2.94 3.60
C GLU A 158 -2.40 -1.74 4.52
N PHE A 159 -3.63 -1.26 4.57
CA PHE A 159 -4.03 -0.15 5.42
C PHE A 159 -3.70 -0.45 6.89
N GLN A 160 -3.07 0.53 7.53
CA GLN A 160 -2.82 0.56 8.97
C GLN A 160 -3.12 1.97 9.47
N GLU A 161 -3.61 2.11 10.70
CA GLU A 161 -3.82 3.43 11.30
C GLU A 161 -2.50 4.16 11.53
N HIS A 162 -1.40 3.43 11.75
CA HIS A 162 -0.07 4.00 11.93
C HIS A 162 0.83 3.52 10.79
N ILE A 163 1.18 4.43 9.88
CA ILE A 163 1.99 4.11 8.71
C ILE A 163 3.29 4.89 8.78
N THR A 164 4.40 4.20 8.54
CA THR A 164 5.72 4.80 8.37
C THR A 164 6.27 4.39 7.02
N ILE A 165 6.57 5.36 6.15
CA ILE A 165 7.22 5.10 4.86
C ILE A 165 8.54 5.86 4.78
N PRO A 166 9.59 5.27 4.19
CA PRO A 166 10.84 5.99 3.95
C PRO A 166 10.65 7.07 2.88
N ASN A 167 11.29 8.22 3.07
CA ASN A 167 11.46 9.18 1.99
C ASN A 167 12.52 8.66 1.01
N ILE A 168 12.15 8.56 -0.26
CA ILE A 168 12.99 7.99 -1.33
C ILE A 168 13.49 9.05 -2.31
N VAL A 169 13.08 10.31 -2.15
CA VAL A 169 13.40 11.37 -3.11
C VAL A 169 14.77 11.97 -2.82
N ARG A 170 15.68 11.91 -3.80
CA ARG A 170 17.09 12.30 -3.63
C ARG A 170 17.50 13.41 -4.59
N LYS A 171 18.23 14.39 -4.06
CA LYS A 171 18.90 15.45 -4.85
C LYS A 171 20.23 14.94 -5.42
N LEU A 172 20.91 15.77 -6.21
CA LEU A 172 22.18 15.45 -6.87
C LEU A 172 23.26 14.89 -5.92
N SER A 173 23.36 15.43 -4.70
CA SER A 173 24.32 14.96 -3.69
C SER A 173 23.94 13.63 -3.03
N GLY A 174 22.77 13.08 -3.36
CA GLY A 174 22.21 11.87 -2.75
C GLY A 174 21.46 12.08 -1.43
N SER A 175 21.48 13.29 -0.86
CA SER A 175 20.68 13.60 0.33
C SER A 175 19.18 13.64 0.01
N LEU A 176 18.36 13.34 1.01
CA LEU A 176 16.90 13.37 0.90
C LEU A 176 16.38 14.79 0.71
N ILE A 177 15.33 14.94 -0.11
CA ILE A 177 14.58 16.18 -0.27
C ILE A 177 13.45 16.19 0.75
N LYS A 178 13.44 17.18 1.66
CA LYS A 178 12.33 17.35 2.61
C LYS A 178 11.03 17.65 1.82
N PRO A 179 9.92 16.91 2.05
CA PRO A 179 8.64 17.24 1.44
C PRO A 179 8.16 18.63 1.87
N TYR A 180 7.50 19.37 0.97
CA TYR A 180 6.84 20.63 1.31
C TYR A 180 5.37 20.44 1.68
N PHE A 181 4.77 19.32 1.27
CA PHE A 181 3.40 18.93 1.58
C PHE A 181 3.34 17.43 1.85
N ILE A 182 2.52 17.04 2.81
CA ILE A 182 2.24 15.65 3.18
C ILE A 182 0.73 15.58 3.42
N SER A 183 0.03 14.64 2.78
CA SER A 183 -1.43 14.52 2.90
C SER A 183 -1.84 14.01 4.27
N ASP A 184 -3.13 14.12 4.61
CA ASP A 184 -3.75 13.45 5.76
C ASP A 184 -3.04 13.72 7.10
N ASN A 185 -2.54 14.95 7.26
CA ASN A 185 -1.79 15.42 8.42
C ASN A 185 -0.53 14.60 8.74
N GLY A 186 0.07 13.94 7.73
CA GLY A 186 1.33 13.24 7.89
C GLY A 186 2.48 14.18 8.24
N VAL A 187 3.48 13.65 8.93
CA VAL A 187 4.64 14.39 9.40
C VAL A 187 5.94 13.79 8.89
N TYR A 188 6.93 14.64 8.62
CA TYR A 188 8.26 14.18 8.21
C TYR A 188 9.21 14.09 9.41
N VAL A 189 9.54 12.87 9.81
CA VAL A 189 10.53 12.54 10.82
C VAL A 189 11.71 11.88 10.11
N LYS A 190 12.68 12.68 9.66
CA LYS A 190 13.80 12.24 8.82
C LYS A 190 14.41 10.92 9.37
N PRO A 191 14.50 9.85 8.56
CA PRO A 191 14.32 9.80 7.11
C PRO A 191 12.90 9.48 6.62
N ASN A 192 11.92 9.31 7.52
CA ASN A 192 10.61 8.74 7.22
C ASN A 192 9.49 9.78 7.21
N LEU A 193 8.37 9.44 6.55
CA LEU A 193 7.08 10.08 6.72
C LEU A 193 6.20 9.18 7.57
N VAL A 194 5.47 9.78 8.51
CA VAL A 194 4.62 9.09 9.48
C VAL A 194 3.20 9.63 9.40
N TRP A 195 2.21 8.74 9.36
CA TRP A 195 0.78 9.05 9.42
C TRP A 195 0.11 8.33 10.57
N ASN A 196 -0.78 9.05 11.26
CA ASN A 196 -1.74 8.52 12.22
C ASN A 196 -3.15 8.75 11.65
N LEU A 197 -3.69 7.76 10.97
CA LEU A 197 -4.94 7.81 10.22
C LEU A 197 -6.13 7.44 11.10
N SER A 198 -7.22 8.23 10.99
CA SER A 198 -8.44 8.05 11.79
C SER A 198 -9.52 7.16 11.16
N GLY A 199 -9.24 6.58 10.00
CA GLY A 199 -10.17 5.74 9.24
C GLY A 199 -9.54 5.26 7.94
N TYR A 200 -10.19 4.30 7.26
CA TYR A 200 -9.67 3.72 6.02
C TYR A 200 -9.44 4.80 4.95
N LEU A 201 -8.25 4.81 4.37
CA LEU A 201 -7.90 5.65 3.23
C LEU A 201 -7.33 4.77 2.13
N ASN A 202 -7.61 5.12 0.88
CA ASN A 202 -7.10 4.40 -0.29
C ASN A 202 -5.62 4.69 -0.56
N GLU A 203 -5.16 5.89 -0.25
CA GLU A 203 -3.77 6.30 -0.40
C GLU A 203 -3.42 7.46 0.53
N VAL A 204 -2.14 7.59 0.82
CA VAL A 204 -1.51 8.82 1.35
C VAL A 204 -0.44 9.27 0.38
N SER A 205 0.01 10.52 0.49
CA SER A 205 0.98 11.07 -0.45
C SER A 205 1.82 12.19 0.14
N TYR A 206 2.93 12.50 -0.52
CA TYR A 206 3.72 13.67 -0.23
C TYR A 206 4.27 14.30 -1.51
N SER A 207 4.52 15.61 -1.44
CA SER A 207 5.03 16.37 -2.57
C SER A 207 6.36 17.02 -2.24
N PHE A 208 7.23 17.07 -3.24
CA PHE A 208 8.56 17.65 -3.17
C PHE A 208 8.73 18.71 -4.26
N ASN A 209 9.55 19.71 -3.96
CA ASN A 209 9.98 20.72 -4.90
C ASN A 209 11.38 21.17 -4.50
N TYR A 210 12.32 21.11 -5.44
CA TYR A 210 13.70 21.47 -5.21
C TYR A 210 14.32 22.05 -6.48
N LEU A 211 14.97 23.20 -6.34
CA LEU A 211 15.72 23.81 -7.44
C LEU A 211 17.04 23.06 -7.64
N VAL A 212 17.15 22.37 -8.76
CA VAL A 212 18.35 21.67 -9.21
C VAL A 212 19.18 22.61 -10.07
N LYS A 213 20.49 22.69 -9.81
CA LYS A 213 21.45 23.42 -10.63
C LYS A 213 22.51 22.44 -11.16
N ILE A 214 22.66 22.35 -12.47
CA ILE A 214 23.63 21.47 -13.15
C ILE A 214 24.22 22.25 -14.32
N GLY A 215 25.53 22.48 -14.30
CA GLY A 215 26.17 23.35 -15.28
C GLY A 215 25.59 24.76 -15.17
N GLU A 216 25.12 25.30 -16.30
CA GLU A 216 24.45 26.60 -16.39
C GLU A 216 22.93 26.49 -16.23
N ALA A 217 22.37 25.29 -16.24
CA ALA A 217 20.94 25.08 -16.18
C ALA A 217 20.42 25.06 -14.74
N GLU A 218 19.25 25.69 -14.55
CA GLU A 218 18.44 25.59 -13.34
C GLU A 218 17.07 24.99 -13.68
N ALA A 219 16.60 24.06 -12.86
CA ALA A 219 15.30 23.42 -13.06
C ALA A 219 14.64 23.02 -11.74
N ASN A 220 13.32 23.17 -11.65
CA ASN A 220 12.56 22.63 -10.53
C ASN A 220 12.39 21.12 -10.70
N PHE A 221 13.05 20.35 -9.86
CA PHE A 221 12.74 18.95 -9.64
C PHE A 221 11.59 18.86 -8.64
N SER A 222 10.39 18.60 -9.16
CA SER A 222 9.15 18.63 -8.39
C SER A 222 8.24 17.48 -8.77
N GLY A 223 7.43 17.05 -7.81
CA GLY A 223 6.53 15.93 -8.02
C GLY A 223 5.75 15.51 -6.80
N LYS A 224 5.01 14.42 -6.97
CA LYS A 224 4.19 13.75 -5.96
C LYS A 224 4.59 12.28 -5.87
N VAL A 225 4.77 11.79 -4.65
CA VAL A 225 4.91 10.36 -4.35
C VAL A 225 3.61 9.90 -3.71
N ILE A 226 3.04 8.83 -4.26
CA ILE A 226 1.76 8.25 -3.84
C ILE A 226 2.05 6.89 -3.19
N GLN A 227 1.53 6.70 -1.98
CA GLN A 227 1.53 5.43 -1.26
C GLN A 227 0.10 4.88 -1.21
N PRO A 228 -0.23 3.87 -2.03
CA PRO A 228 -1.52 3.18 -1.94
C PRO A 228 -1.59 2.34 -0.67
N LEU A 229 -2.77 2.24 -0.05
CA LEU A 229 -3.00 1.57 1.24
C LEU A 229 -3.92 0.33 1.13
N GLY A 230 -3.79 -0.41 0.03
CA GLY A 230 -4.46 -1.70 -0.18
C GLY A 230 -5.77 -1.57 -0.95
N GLU A 231 -6.37 -2.71 -1.27
CA GLU A 231 -7.66 -2.76 -1.95
C GLU A 231 -8.78 -2.53 -0.91
N TYR A 232 -9.56 -1.46 -1.10
CA TYR A 232 -10.73 -1.15 -0.30
C TYR A 232 -11.98 -1.63 -1.02
N ASP A 233 -13.04 -1.85 -0.26
CA ASP A 233 -14.28 -2.32 -0.86
C ASP A 233 -15.05 -1.17 -1.53
N VAL A 234 -15.54 -1.44 -2.74
CA VAL A 234 -16.39 -0.50 -3.47
C VAL A 234 -17.84 -0.73 -3.06
N ILE A 235 -18.56 0.36 -2.76
CA ILE A 235 -20.00 0.29 -2.50
C ILE A 235 -20.73 0.16 -3.85
N GLU A 236 -21.23 -1.04 -4.15
CA GLU A 236 -21.96 -1.35 -5.39
C GLU A 236 -23.34 -0.69 -5.39
N TYR A 237 -24.04 -0.76 -4.27
CA TYR A 237 -25.26 0.01 -4.04
C TYR A 237 -25.43 0.36 -2.57
N ASN A 238 -26.22 1.39 -2.33
CA ASN A 238 -26.65 1.79 -1.01
C ASN A 238 -28.09 2.32 -1.10
N LYS A 239 -29.07 1.55 -0.60
CA LYS A 239 -30.50 1.84 -0.74
C LYS A 239 -31.20 1.95 0.62
N ALA A 240 -32.31 2.68 0.65
CA ALA A 240 -33.19 2.66 1.82
C ALA A 240 -33.77 1.26 2.02
N HIS A 241 -33.82 0.80 3.26
CA HIS A 241 -34.33 -0.52 3.61
C HIS A 241 -35.02 -0.44 4.97
N ARG A 242 -36.28 -0.86 5.05
CA ARG A 242 -37.09 -0.80 6.27
C ARG A 242 -37.34 -2.21 6.78
N ALA A 243 -36.69 -2.55 7.88
CA ALA A 243 -36.86 -3.83 8.55
C ALA A 243 -36.54 -3.69 10.05
N ILE A 244 -36.86 -4.72 10.82
CA ILE A 244 -36.37 -4.89 12.18
C ILE A 244 -35.31 -5.98 12.15
N GLY A 245 -34.13 -5.69 12.69
CA GLY A 245 -33.06 -6.66 12.87
C GLY A 245 -32.95 -7.08 14.33
N ARG A 246 -32.80 -8.37 14.59
CA ARG A 246 -32.39 -8.89 15.90
C ARG A 246 -31.01 -9.49 15.79
N ILE A 247 -30.20 -9.28 16.80
CA ILE A 247 -28.81 -9.78 16.82
C ILE A 247 -28.85 -11.29 16.91
N LYS A 248 -28.17 -11.99 15.99
CA LYS A 248 -28.04 -13.44 16.06
C LYS A 248 -27.21 -13.82 17.28
N SER A 249 -27.62 -14.88 17.97
CA SER A 249 -26.89 -15.40 19.13
C SER A 249 -25.41 -15.64 18.81
N GLY A 250 -24.51 -15.13 19.66
CA GLY A 250 -23.06 -15.20 19.49
C GLY A 250 -22.44 -14.21 18.50
N SER A 251 -23.23 -13.34 17.87
CA SER A 251 -22.71 -12.27 17.01
C SER A 251 -21.89 -11.27 17.80
N THR A 252 -20.74 -10.89 17.26
CA THR A 252 -19.75 -10.03 17.95
C THR A 252 -19.19 -8.97 17.00
N HIS A 253 -19.94 -8.65 15.94
CA HIS A 253 -19.53 -7.75 14.88
C HIS A 253 -19.39 -6.30 15.37
N ASP A 254 -18.39 -5.61 14.82
CA ASP A 254 -18.21 -4.19 15.04
C ASP A 254 -19.27 -3.37 14.31
N ILE A 255 -19.54 -2.20 14.89
CA ILE A 255 -20.37 -1.17 14.28
C ILE A 255 -19.43 -0.15 13.65
N TRP A 256 -19.68 0.15 12.38
CA TRP A 256 -18.85 1.02 11.56
C TRP A 256 -19.59 2.30 11.18
N SER A 257 -18.86 3.40 10.98
CA SER A 257 -19.45 4.68 10.51
C SER A 257 -19.95 4.60 9.05
N HIS A 258 -19.32 3.74 8.26
CA HIS A 258 -19.65 3.36 6.88
C HIS A 258 -19.52 1.83 6.78
N PRO A 259 -19.96 1.15 5.71
CA PRO A 259 -19.65 -0.27 5.54
C PRO A 259 -18.15 -0.57 5.78
N TYR A 260 -17.84 -1.73 6.35
CA TYR A 260 -16.45 -2.09 6.70
C TYR A 260 -15.53 -2.00 5.46
N LYS A 261 -14.27 -1.62 5.69
CA LYS A 261 -13.22 -1.49 4.65
C LYS A 261 -13.56 -0.57 3.47
N THR A 262 -14.49 0.38 3.65
CA THR A 262 -14.77 1.44 2.67
C THR A 262 -14.08 2.75 3.06
N GLN A 263 -13.87 3.64 2.08
CA GLN A 263 -13.21 4.94 2.28
C GLN A 263 -13.85 5.74 3.44
N GLY A 264 -13.02 6.13 4.41
CA GLY A 264 -13.41 6.88 5.60
C GLY A 264 -14.16 6.06 6.65
N SER A 265 -14.28 4.74 6.49
CA SER A 265 -14.91 3.89 7.50
C SER A 265 -14.05 3.82 8.76
N LYS A 266 -14.70 3.89 9.92
CA LYS A 266 -14.09 3.73 11.25
C LYS A 266 -15.04 2.95 12.17
N ILE A 267 -14.47 2.22 13.12
CA ILE A 267 -15.24 1.58 14.19
C ILE A 267 -15.83 2.68 15.08
N VAL A 268 -17.12 2.57 15.39
CA VAL A 268 -17.86 3.49 16.26
C VAL A 268 -18.54 2.79 17.43
N GLY A 269 -18.52 1.45 17.45
CA GLY A 269 -19.08 0.67 18.55
C GLY A 269 -19.00 -0.82 18.28
N ASN A 270 -19.66 -1.61 19.13
CA ASN A 270 -19.85 -3.04 18.90
C ASN A 270 -21.32 -3.44 19.10
N ILE A 271 -21.79 -4.37 18.26
CA ILE A 271 -23.20 -4.77 18.21
C ILE A 271 -23.69 -5.37 19.54
N CYS A 272 -22.78 -5.93 20.35
CA CYS A 272 -23.09 -6.48 21.66
C CYS A 272 -23.79 -5.49 22.60
N SER A 273 -23.52 -4.19 22.45
CA SER A 273 -24.13 -3.14 23.27
C SER A 273 -25.66 -3.08 23.12
N PHE A 274 -26.20 -3.70 22.06
CA PHE A 274 -27.62 -3.66 21.72
C PHE A 274 -28.29 -5.05 21.77
N ILE A 275 -27.67 -6.05 22.42
CA ILE A 275 -28.34 -7.36 22.66
C ILE A 275 -29.64 -7.14 23.41
N GLY A 276 -30.71 -7.79 22.94
CA GLY A 276 -32.06 -7.69 23.49
C GLY A 276 -32.91 -6.58 22.85
N GLU A 277 -32.29 -5.67 22.10
CA GLU A 277 -32.98 -4.56 21.43
C GLU A 277 -33.46 -4.94 20.03
N ASP A 278 -34.61 -4.40 19.63
CA ASP A 278 -35.07 -4.44 18.24
C ASP A 278 -34.36 -3.32 17.44
N LEU A 279 -33.47 -3.70 16.54
CA LEU A 279 -32.69 -2.75 15.74
C LEU A 279 -33.50 -2.30 14.53
N ARG A 280 -33.83 -1.00 14.45
CA ARG A 280 -34.51 -0.47 13.27
C ARG A 280 -33.51 -0.32 12.13
N ILE A 281 -33.63 -1.18 11.11
CA ILE A 281 -32.84 -1.09 9.89
C ILE A 281 -33.40 0.03 9.02
N ILE A 282 -32.48 0.89 8.55
CA ILE A 282 -32.81 2.07 7.74
C ILE A 282 -32.19 2.03 6.34
N ARG A 283 -31.07 1.32 6.16
CA ARG A 283 -30.40 1.16 4.86
C ARG A 283 -29.73 -0.21 4.72
N GLU A 284 -29.60 -0.64 3.47
CA GLU A 284 -28.81 -1.80 3.05
C GLU A 284 -27.76 -1.32 2.04
N ALA A 285 -26.51 -1.71 2.25
CA ALA A 285 -25.42 -1.48 1.31
C ALA A 285 -24.77 -2.80 0.93
N LYS A 286 -24.48 -2.97 -0.36
CA LYS A 286 -23.65 -4.06 -0.87
C LYS A 286 -22.30 -3.50 -1.23
N THR A 287 -21.26 -4.16 -0.76
CA THR A 287 -19.88 -3.93 -1.15
C THR A 287 -19.36 -5.14 -1.92
N THR A 288 -18.16 -4.99 -2.48
CA THR A 288 -17.41 -6.08 -3.13
C THR A 288 -17.22 -7.31 -2.23
N SER A 289 -17.19 -7.15 -0.91
CA SER A 289 -16.90 -8.22 0.06
C SER A 289 -18.10 -8.66 0.90
N GLY A 290 -19.22 -7.94 0.88
CA GLY A 290 -20.28 -8.21 1.85
C GLY A 290 -21.50 -7.30 1.75
N THR A 291 -22.51 -7.61 2.55
CA THR A 291 -23.72 -6.80 2.70
C THR A 291 -23.78 -6.24 4.11
N TYR A 292 -24.13 -4.97 4.25
CA TYR A 292 -24.16 -4.26 5.52
C TYR A 292 -25.50 -3.55 5.72
N TYR A 293 -25.98 -3.57 6.96
CA TYR A 293 -27.17 -2.85 7.37
C TYR A 293 -26.83 -1.65 8.23
N GLN A 294 -27.38 -0.50 7.88
CA GLN A 294 -27.38 0.65 8.76
C GLN A 294 -28.59 0.58 9.69
N PHE A 295 -28.38 0.77 10.98
CA PHE A 295 -29.44 0.68 11.97
C PHE A 295 -29.49 1.88 12.93
N SER A 296 -30.65 2.01 13.57
CA SER A 296 -30.96 2.99 14.60
C SER A 296 -31.63 2.32 15.79
N VAL A 297 -31.43 2.90 16.97
CA VAL A 297 -32.06 2.47 18.23
C VAL A 297 -32.65 3.71 18.89
N ALA A 298 -33.90 3.62 19.35
CA ALA A 298 -34.66 4.75 19.91
C ALA A 298 -34.71 6.02 19.02
N GLY A 299 -34.48 5.89 17.71
CA GLY A 299 -34.46 7.00 16.75
C GLY A 299 -33.05 7.53 16.44
N ASP A 300 -32.05 7.19 17.24
CA ASP A 300 -30.66 7.61 17.03
C ASP A 300 -29.95 6.68 16.04
N LYS A 301 -29.27 7.28 15.06
CA LYS A 301 -28.49 6.54 14.06
C LYS A 301 -27.19 6.07 14.67
N ILE A 302 -27.03 4.75 14.79
CA ILE A 302 -25.89 4.12 15.46
C ILE A 302 -24.74 3.88 14.48
N GLY A 303 -24.99 3.12 13.39
CA GLY A 303 -23.95 2.81 12.41
C GLY A 303 -24.31 1.63 11.51
N TRP A 304 -23.28 1.06 10.89
CA TRP A 304 -23.36 -0.06 9.95
C TRP A 304 -22.82 -1.35 10.60
N VAL A 305 -23.52 -2.45 10.40
CA VAL A 305 -23.10 -3.78 10.83
C VAL A 305 -23.24 -4.76 9.67
N GLU A 306 -22.38 -5.77 9.62
CA GLU A 306 -22.46 -6.84 8.62
C GLU A 306 -23.79 -7.61 8.73
N ALA A 307 -24.39 -7.93 7.58
CA ALA A 307 -25.73 -8.52 7.51
C ALA A 307 -25.83 -9.87 8.23
N SER A 308 -24.76 -10.68 8.26
CA SER A 308 -24.73 -11.94 9.00
C SER A 308 -24.92 -11.78 10.50
N ALA A 309 -24.61 -10.62 11.07
CA ALA A 309 -24.83 -10.34 12.49
C ALA A 309 -26.30 -10.38 12.90
N LEU A 310 -27.22 -10.21 11.94
CA LEU A 310 -28.64 -9.98 12.21
C LEU A 310 -29.54 -11.04 11.58
N THR A 311 -30.62 -11.38 12.28
CA THR A 311 -31.83 -11.96 11.70
C THR A 311 -32.78 -10.82 11.36
N ILE A 312 -33.28 -10.80 10.12
CA ILE A 312 -34.09 -9.69 9.60
C ILE A 312 -35.56 -10.10 9.56
N PHE A 313 -36.41 -9.19 10.05
CA PHE A 313 -37.85 -9.32 10.08
C PHE A 313 -38.50 -8.16 9.30
N HIS A 314 -39.43 -8.49 8.42
CA HIS A 314 -40.27 -7.50 7.75
C HIS A 314 -41.65 -7.45 8.38
N ARG A 315 -42.27 -6.27 8.35
CA ARG A 315 -43.66 -6.12 8.76
C ARG A 315 -44.56 -6.61 7.62
N GLY A 316 -45.21 -7.75 7.80
CA GLY A 316 -46.20 -8.27 6.86
C GLY A 316 -47.45 -7.39 6.79
N SER A 317 -48.28 -7.59 5.76
CA SER A 317 -49.51 -6.83 5.49
C SER A 317 -50.55 -6.87 6.63
N LYS A 318 -50.38 -7.77 7.61
CA LYS A 318 -51.22 -7.91 8.82
C LYS A 318 -50.55 -7.49 10.12
N GLY A 319 -49.34 -6.93 10.08
CA GLY A 319 -48.61 -6.47 11.26
C GLY A 319 -47.76 -7.54 11.96
N GLU A 320 -47.79 -8.80 11.50
CA GLU A 320 -46.91 -9.88 11.98
C GLU A 320 -45.50 -9.75 11.39
N LEU A 321 -44.48 -10.13 12.18
CA LEU A 321 -43.07 -10.13 11.78
C LEU A 321 -42.71 -11.49 11.17
N GLU A 322 -42.33 -11.52 9.90
CA GLU A 322 -41.87 -12.74 9.22
C GLU A 322 -40.34 -12.74 9.10
N GLU A 323 -39.71 -13.86 9.48
CA GLU A 323 -38.25 -14.06 9.35
C GLU A 323 -37.87 -14.28 7.89
N VAL A 324 -36.84 -13.55 7.42
CA VAL A 324 -36.27 -13.74 6.08
C VAL A 324 -34.84 -14.23 6.18
N LYS A 325 -34.54 -15.31 5.43
CA LYS A 325 -33.17 -15.83 5.30
C LYS A 325 -32.29 -14.77 4.65
N ALA A 326 -31.23 -14.38 5.35
CA ALA A 326 -30.17 -13.52 4.81
C ALA A 326 -29.54 -14.17 3.56
N PRO A 327 -29.06 -13.39 2.57
CA PRO A 327 -28.38 -13.93 1.40
C PRO A 327 -27.16 -14.76 1.83
N ASN A 328 -26.97 -15.93 1.19
CA ASN A 328 -25.88 -16.86 1.49
C ASN A 328 -24.51 -16.19 1.37
N GLU A 329 -23.72 -16.25 2.44
CA GLU A 329 -22.33 -15.83 2.49
C GLU A 329 -21.40 -16.96 2.04
N GLY A 330 -20.55 -16.65 1.06
CA GLY A 330 -19.41 -17.48 0.70
C GLY A 330 -18.15 -16.62 0.69
N GLU A 331 -17.62 -16.22 1.85
CA GLU A 331 -16.33 -15.50 1.90
C GLU A 331 -15.62 -15.47 3.28
N SER A 332 -15.90 -16.41 4.19
CA SER A 332 -15.36 -16.38 5.57
C SER A 332 -13.89 -16.85 5.70
N SER A 333 -13.31 -17.52 4.70
CA SER A 333 -12.03 -18.25 4.86
C SER A 333 -10.76 -17.39 4.78
N GLN A 334 -10.76 -16.30 3.99
CA GLN A 334 -9.56 -15.47 3.80
C GLN A 334 -9.30 -14.50 4.97
N LEU A 335 -10.38 -13.97 5.58
CA LEU A 335 -10.31 -13.07 6.73
C LEU A 335 -9.77 -13.78 7.99
N LEU A 336 -10.21 -15.02 8.23
CA LEU A 336 -9.75 -15.85 9.35
C LEU A 336 -8.25 -16.19 9.22
N ASN A 337 -7.77 -16.48 8.01
CA ASN A 337 -6.36 -16.74 7.76
C ASN A 337 -5.48 -15.50 7.98
N SER A 338 -5.89 -14.34 7.46
CA SER A 338 -5.13 -13.08 7.60
C SER A 338 -5.01 -12.64 9.06
N ARG A 339 -6.08 -12.80 9.84
CA ARG A 339 -6.07 -12.48 11.27
C ARG A 339 -5.22 -13.42 12.10
N ARG A 340 -5.22 -14.71 11.76
CA ARG A 340 -4.37 -15.69 12.44
C ARG A 340 -2.90 -15.33 12.32
N ILE A 341 -2.45 -14.93 11.12
CA ILE A 341 -1.08 -14.48 10.87
C ILE A 341 -0.71 -13.25 11.72
N GLN A 342 -1.61 -12.26 11.83
CA GLN A 342 -1.38 -11.07 12.65
C GLN A 342 -1.21 -11.44 14.14
N PHE A 343 -2.04 -12.34 14.66
CA PHE A 343 -1.92 -12.80 16.04
C PHE A 343 -0.69 -13.69 16.28
N GLU A 344 -0.23 -14.44 15.28
CA GLU A 344 1.02 -15.20 15.36
C GLU A 344 2.24 -14.26 15.46
N GLN A 345 2.20 -13.11 14.77
CA GLN A 345 3.24 -12.08 14.93
C GLN A 345 3.24 -11.46 16.33
N ILE A 346 2.06 -11.21 16.91
CA ILE A 346 1.95 -10.65 18.27
C ILE A 346 2.38 -11.66 19.33
N LEU A 347 2.02 -12.94 19.16
CA LEU A 347 2.49 -14.02 20.01
C LEU A 347 4.03 -14.07 20.04
N LYS A 348 4.69 -13.76 18.92
CA LYS A 348 6.14 -13.71 18.81
C LYS A 348 6.77 -12.42 19.33
N ASN A 349 6.18 -11.27 19.01
CA ASN A 349 6.82 -9.96 19.18
C ASN A 349 6.28 -9.15 20.37
N GLY A 350 5.15 -9.57 20.96
CA GLY A 350 4.43 -8.79 21.97
C GLY A 350 3.57 -7.67 21.39
N PHE A 351 2.79 -7.04 22.26
CA PHE A 351 2.02 -5.84 21.97
C PHE A 351 2.91 -4.59 22.00
N PRO A 352 2.55 -3.51 21.26
CA PRO A 352 3.32 -2.26 21.23
C PRO A 352 3.54 -1.60 22.61
N ASP A 353 2.68 -1.88 23.59
CA ASP A 353 2.77 -1.36 24.96
C ASP A 353 3.67 -2.20 25.89
N GLY A 354 4.38 -3.19 25.33
CA GLY A 354 5.31 -4.05 26.04
C GLY A 354 4.70 -5.29 26.69
N LYS A 355 3.37 -5.48 26.61
CA LYS A 355 2.70 -6.70 27.10
C LYS A 355 2.91 -7.87 26.13
N LYS A 356 2.77 -9.11 26.61
CA LYS A 356 2.92 -10.31 25.76
C LYS A 356 1.65 -11.13 25.71
N LEU A 357 1.25 -11.59 24.53
CA LEU A 357 0.13 -12.52 24.38
C LEU A 357 0.58 -13.93 24.77
N ASN A 358 -0.08 -14.58 25.73
CA ASN A 358 0.26 -15.96 26.06
C ASN A 358 -0.44 -16.97 25.11
N GLN A 359 0.08 -18.20 25.08
CA GLN A 359 -0.44 -19.24 24.18
C GLN A 359 -1.90 -19.60 24.45
N HIS A 360 -2.34 -19.55 25.71
CA HIS A 360 -3.71 -19.88 26.11
C HIS A 360 -4.73 -18.85 25.57
N ALA A 361 -4.42 -17.57 25.72
CA ALA A 361 -5.19 -16.45 25.20
C ALA A 361 -5.20 -16.46 23.67
N PHE A 362 -4.05 -16.72 23.03
CA PHE A 362 -3.96 -16.88 21.58
C PHE A 362 -4.89 -17.98 21.07
N ASN A 363 -4.81 -19.20 21.64
CA ASN A 363 -5.67 -20.32 21.23
C ASN A 363 -7.16 -20.01 21.43
N SER A 364 -7.48 -19.21 22.45
CA SER A 364 -8.84 -18.79 22.78
C SER A 364 -9.46 -17.84 21.76
N LEU A 365 -8.67 -16.99 21.08
CA LEU A 365 -9.16 -16.04 20.07
C LEU A 365 -9.83 -16.70 18.88
N PHE A 366 -9.50 -17.97 18.61
CA PHE A 366 -10.02 -18.71 17.46
C PHE A 366 -11.16 -19.67 17.80
N LYS A 367 -11.59 -19.71 19.08
CA LYS A 367 -12.78 -20.47 19.51
C LYS A 367 -14.08 -19.76 19.10
N SER A 368 -15.17 -20.54 18.98
CA SER A 368 -16.53 -20.01 18.76
C SER A 368 -16.84 -18.82 19.69
N GLY A 369 -17.46 -17.77 19.16
CA GLY A 369 -17.80 -16.55 19.91
C GLY A 369 -16.64 -15.56 20.16
N ARG A 370 -15.39 -15.90 19.84
CA ARG A 370 -14.21 -15.01 19.95
C ARG A 370 -13.54 -14.72 18.61
N LYS A 371 -13.99 -15.41 17.55
CA LYS A 371 -13.47 -15.32 16.19
C LYS A 371 -13.54 -13.94 15.57
N SER A 372 -14.24 -12.97 16.14
CA SER A 372 -14.36 -11.57 15.68
C SER A 372 -13.32 -10.63 16.27
N ILE A 373 -12.71 -10.97 17.42
CA ILE A 373 -11.83 -10.08 18.18
C ILE A 373 -10.60 -9.67 17.37
N THR A 374 -10.53 -8.39 17.03
CA THR A 374 -9.42 -7.84 16.25
C THR A 374 -8.26 -7.41 17.15
N PHE A 375 -7.09 -7.22 16.54
CA PHE A 375 -5.95 -6.62 17.23
C PHE A 375 -6.29 -5.22 17.80
N LYS A 376 -7.05 -4.43 17.04
CA LYS A 376 -7.48 -3.08 17.42
C LYS A 376 -8.32 -3.07 18.68
N GLU A 377 -9.19 -4.06 18.86
CA GLU A 377 -10.00 -4.19 20.08
C GLU A 377 -9.12 -4.38 21.32
N ILE A 378 -8.11 -5.25 21.22
CA ILE A 378 -7.21 -5.56 22.34
C ILE A 378 -6.34 -4.34 22.66
N LEU A 379 -5.73 -3.71 21.65
CA LEU A 379 -4.92 -2.52 21.86
C LEU A 379 -5.77 -1.37 22.42
N GLY A 380 -6.96 -1.17 21.88
CA GLY A 380 -7.91 -0.16 22.35
C GLY A 380 -8.42 -0.42 23.77
N ALA A 381 -8.29 -1.63 24.33
CA ALA A 381 -8.51 -1.90 25.75
C ALA A 381 -7.27 -1.55 26.58
N LEU A 382 -6.10 -2.05 26.17
CA LEU A 382 -4.84 -1.99 26.93
C LEU A 382 -4.31 -0.57 27.16
N ILE A 383 -4.74 0.41 26.36
CA ILE A 383 -4.38 1.82 26.53
C ILE A 383 -5.20 2.55 27.61
N ASN A 384 -6.26 1.94 28.15
CA ASN A 384 -7.10 2.56 29.18
C ASN A 384 -6.64 2.21 30.59
N THR A 385 -7.17 2.95 31.57
CA THR A 385 -6.99 2.64 32.98
C THR A 385 -7.58 1.27 33.31
N PRO A 386 -6.79 0.37 33.91
CA PRO A 386 -7.28 -0.94 34.28
C PRO A 386 -8.25 -0.92 35.47
N ASN A 387 -9.16 -1.89 35.49
CA ASN A 387 -10.01 -2.22 36.63
C ASN A 387 -9.42 -3.41 37.41
N PRO A 388 -9.50 -3.41 38.75
CA PRO A 388 -9.21 -4.61 39.54
C PRO A 388 -10.20 -5.73 39.16
N ALA A 389 -9.69 -6.91 38.78
CA ALA A 389 -10.50 -8.10 38.49
C ALA A 389 -10.33 -9.16 39.59
N LYS A 390 -11.11 -10.26 39.55
CA LYS A 390 -10.95 -11.39 40.48
C LYS A 390 -9.72 -12.26 40.15
N GLU A 391 -9.13 -12.87 41.18
CA GLU A 391 -8.02 -13.86 41.17
C GLU A 391 -6.84 -13.55 40.21
N GLY A 392 -5.86 -12.77 40.68
CA GLY A 392 -4.52 -12.73 40.08
C GLY A 392 -4.38 -12.09 38.70
N SER A 393 -5.40 -11.36 38.24
CA SER A 393 -5.36 -10.62 36.98
C SER A 393 -5.96 -9.21 37.10
N ILE A 394 -5.57 -8.35 36.18
CA ILE A 394 -6.08 -6.99 36.01
C ILE A 394 -6.84 -6.91 34.69
N GLU A 395 -8.00 -6.26 34.67
CA GLU A 395 -8.85 -6.15 33.48
C GLU A 395 -8.73 -4.79 32.81
N TYR A 396 -8.50 -4.79 31.50
CA TYR A 396 -8.54 -3.61 30.64
C TYR A 396 -9.76 -3.70 29.73
N ILE A 397 -10.52 -2.62 29.59
CA ILE A 397 -11.76 -2.60 28.78
C ILE A 397 -11.61 -1.60 27.64
N ASN A 398 -11.95 -2.04 26.42
CA ASN A 398 -12.07 -1.15 25.28
C ASN A 398 -13.38 -0.34 25.40
N PRO A 399 -13.34 1.00 25.52
CA PRO A 399 -14.55 1.80 25.72
C PRO A 399 -15.45 1.86 24.48
N ILE A 400 -14.91 1.55 23.30
CA ILE A 400 -15.64 1.55 22.03
C ILE A 400 -16.35 0.21 21.83
N THR A 401 -15.64 -0.90 22.05
CA THR A 401 -16.19 -2.24 21.73
C THR A 401 -16.65 -3.03 22.95
N GLY A 402 -16.30 -2.61 24.15
CA GLY A 402 -16.52 -3.36 25.40
C GLY A 402 -15.65 -4.62 25.55
N THR A 403 -14.72 -4.87 24.60
CA THR A 403 -13.80 -6.02 24.66
C THR A 403 -12.91 -5.90 25.89
N SER A 404 -12.80 -6.99 26.65
CA SER A 404 -12.06 -7.04 27.90
C SER A 404 -10.79 -7.89 27.75
N VAL A 405 -9.68 -7.38 28.26
CA VAL A 405 -8.35 -7.98 28.16
C VAL A 405 -7.80 -8.15 29.57
N PHE A 406 -7.56 -9.39 29.96
CA PHE A 406 -7.05 -9.75 31.28
C PHE A 406 -5.54 -9.93 31.21
N VAL A 407 -4.83 -9.20 32.07
CA VAL A 407 -3.37 -9.18 32.13
C VAL A 407 -2.94 -9.70 33.50
N ASN A 408 -2.00 -10.63 33.52
CA ASN A 408 -1.32 -11.01 34.75
C ASN A 408 -0.33 -9.88 35.13
N PRO A 409 -0.47 -9.25 36.31
CA PRO A 409 0.37 -8.11 36.69
C PRO A 409 1.82 -8.49 36.96
N ASP A 410 2.10 -9.74 37.34
CA ASP A 410 3.45 -10.21 37.69
C ASP A 410 4.26 -10.54 36.43
N THR A 411 3.62 -11.14 35.41
CA THR A 411 4.29 -11.56 34.18
C THR A 411 4.11 -10.57 33.01
N ASN A 412 3.21 -9.61 33.16
CA ASN A 412 2.78 -8.68 32.11
C ASN A 412 2.23 -9.40 30.85
N GLU A 413 1.69 -10.61 31.03
CA GLU A 413 1.10 -11.41 29.97
C GLU A 413 -0.42 -11.23 29.88
N VAL A 414 -0.94 -11.11 28.66
CA VAL A 414 -2.37 -11.22 28.37
C VAL A 414 -2.76 -12.69 28.50
N VAL A 415 -3.55 -12.99 29.52
CA VAL A 415 -3.98 -14.35 29.90
C VAL A 415 -5.40 -14.70 29.45
N GLY A 416 -6.20 -13.69 29.12
CA GLY A 416 -7.57 -13.88 28.66
C GLY A 416 -8.09 -12.68 27.86
N ILE A 417 -8.94 -12.93 26.87
CA ILE A 417 -9.57 -11.89 26.06
C ILE A 417 -11.03 -12.29 25.82
N TRP A 418 -11.95 -11.47 26.33
CA TRP A 418 -13.39 -11.72 26.29
C TRP A 418 -14.10 -10.60 25.53
N PRO A 419 -14.88 -10.91 24.47
CA PRO A 419 -15.67 -9.91 23.77
C PRO A 419 -16.84 -9.48 24.66
N ALA A 420 -17.37 -8.28 24.43
CA ALA A 420 -18.46 -7.71 25.24
C ALA A 420 -19.67 -8.66 25.38
N CYS A 421 -20.05 -9.34 24.29
CA CYS A 421 -21.16 -10.29 24.28
C CYS A 421 -20.97 -11.48 25.23
N PHE A 422 -19.73 -11.90 25.49
CA PHE A 422 -19.47 -13.03 26.38
C PHE A 422 -19.80 -12.68 27.84
N LYS A 423 -19.58 -11.43 28.26
CA LYS A 423 -19.91 -10.94 29.59
C LYS A 423 -21.42 -10.81 29.78
N LYS A 424 -22.10 -10.13 28.85
CA LYS A 424 -23.55 -9.91 28.93
C LYS A 424 -24.33 -11.24 28.97
N ASN A 425 -23.89 -12.23 28.21
CA ASN A 425 -24.49 -13.57 28.27
C ASN A 425 -24.29 -14.29 29.61
N MET A 426 -23.19 -14.03 30.34
CA MET A 426 -23.02 -14.58 31.70
C MET A 426 -23.88 -13.86 32.74
N GLU A 427 -24.07 -12.55 32.58
CA GLU A 427 -24.93 -11.76 33.46
C GLU A 427 -26.41 -12.12 33.27
N GLU A 428 -26.83 -12.38 32.03
CA GLU A 428 -28.19 -12.81 31.70
C GLU A 428 -28.43 -14.31 31.96
N ASN A 429 -27.37 -15.12 32.08
CA ASN A 429 -27.49 -16.57 32.30
C ASN A 429 -26.33 -17.13 33.16
N PRO A 430 -26.34 -16.89 34.48
CA PRO A 430 -25.29 -17.37 35.39
C PRO A 430 -25.51 -18.87 35.68
N GLN A 431 -24.83 -19.74 34.93
CA GLN A 431 -24.72 -21.16 35.26
C GLN A 431 -23.56 -21.44 36.21
#